data_AF-A0A2X2BJQ8-F1
#
_entry.id   AF-A0A2X2BJQ8-F1
#
_cell.length_a   1.000
_cell.length_b   1.000
_cell.length_c   1.000
_cell.angle_alpha   90.00
_cell.angle_beta   90.00
_cell.angle_gamma   90.00
#
_symmetry.space_group_name_H-M   'P 1'
#
loop_
_entity.id
_entity.type
_entity.pdbx_description
1 polymer ?
#
loop_
_entity_poly.entity_id
_entity_poly.type
_entity_poly.pdbx_seq_one_letter_code
_entity_poly.pdbx_strand_id
1 'polypeptide(L)' 'MVADIEALGEGKIIFASNTSSLPIHKIAEKAQYPEKIIGLHYFSPVEKNALS' A
#
# COMPACT_ATOMS: atom_id res chain seq x y z
N MET A 1 6.51 -1.37 -9.67
CA MET A 1 5.50 -0.34 -9.32
C MET A 1 4.13 -1.00 -9.29
N VAL A 2 3.11 -0.43 -8.62
CA VAL A 2 1.74 -1.03 -8.52
C VAL A 2 1.20 -1.42 -9.89
N ALA A 3 1.34 -0.54 -10.88
CA ALA A 3 0.90 -0.75 -12.27
C ALA A 3 1.53 -1.98 -12.95
N ASP A 4 2.72 -2.41 -12.53
CA ASP A 4 3.42 -3.53 -13.16
C ASP A 4 2.80 -4.89 -12.78
N ILE A 5 2.04 -4.94 -11.67
CA ILE A 5 1.58 -6.21 -11.08
C ILE A 5 0.09 -6.23 -10.71
N GLU A 6 -0.62 -5.10 -10.74
CA GLU A 6 -2.04 -5.03 -10.37
C GLU A 6 -2.96 -5.89 -11.25
N ALA A 7 -2.56 -6.16 -12.50
CA ALA A 7 -3.26 -7.04 -13.41
C ALA A 7 -3.25 -8.52 -12.97
N LEU A 8 -2.23 -8.96 -12.21
CA LEU A 8 -2.11 -10.35 -11.73
C LEU A 8 -3.20 -10.72 -10.72
N GLY A 9 -3.81 -9.72 -10.09
CA GLY A 9 -4.74 -9.92 -9.00
C GLY A 9 -6.18 -10.13 -9.39
N GLU A 10 -6.53 -10.05 -10.68
CA GLU A 10 -7.93 -10.05 -11.16
C GLU A 10 -8.81 -9.04 -10.39
N GLY A 11 -8.23 -7.90 -9.99
CA GLY A 11 -8.92 -6.89 -9.19
C GLY A 11 -9.20 -7.29 -7.74
N LYS A 12 -8.59 -8.35 -7.19
CA LYS A 12 -8.79 -8.80 -5.79
C LYS A 12 -7.66 -8.37 -4.84
N ILE A 13 -6.52 -7.92 -5.36
CA ILE A 13 -5.33 -7.57 -4.57
C ILE A 13 -5.52 -6.21 -3.90
N ILE A 14 -5.15 -6.13 -2.61
CA ILE A 14 -4.92 -4.89 -1.87
C ILE A 14 -3.42 -4.62 -1.84
N PHE A 15 -3.02 -3.39 -2.21
CA PHE A 15 -1.63 -2.94 -2.09
C PHE A 15 -1.49 -2.03 -0.88
N ALA A 16 -0.55 -2.36 0.01
CA ALA A 16 -0.28 -1.58 1.21
C ALA A 16 1.11 -0.94 1.15
N SER A 17 1.20 0.35 1.48
CA SER A 17 2.46 1.09 1.57
C SER A 17 2.81 1.41 3.02
N ASN A 18 4.06 1.14 3.40
CA ASN A 18 4.63 1.53 4.69
C ASN A 18 5.27 2.94 4.67
N THR A 19 5.02 3.73 3.63
CA THR A 19 5.60 5.08 3.52
C THR A 19 5.17 5.97 4.70
N SER A 20 6.09 6.82 5.17
CA SER A 20 5.83 7.81 6.24
C SER A 20 5.69 9.24 5.73
N SER A 21 6.13 9.50 4.50
CA SER A 21 6.24 10.86 3.95
C SER A 21 5.55 11.05 2.60
N LEU A 22 5.29 9.96 1.86
CA LEU A 22 4.60 10.04 0.57
C LEU A 22 3.09 9.89 0.77
N PRO A 23 2.26 10.84 0.31
CA PRO A 23 0.81 10.70 0.39
C PRO A 23 0.32 9.49 -0.42
N ILE A 24 -0.56 8.67 0.16
CA ILE A 24 -1.09 7.46 -0.50
C ILE A 24 -1.77 7.78 -1.83
N HIS A 25 -2.49 8.90 -1.93
CA HIS A 25 -3.14 9.30 -3.19
C HIS A 25 -2.14 9.51 -4.35
N LYS A 26 -0.89 9.87 -4.06
CA LYS A 26 0.17 9.98 -5.07
C LYS A 26 0.68 8.64 -5.57
N ILE A 27 0.63 7.62 -4.71
CA ILE A 27 0.94 6.24 -5.09
C ILE A 27 -0.21 5.66 -5.93
N ALA A 28 -1.46 6.00 -5.59
CA ALA A 28 -2.66 5.52 -6.26
C ALA A 28 -2.93 6.18 -7.63
N GLU A 29 -2.31 7.33 -7.93
CA GLU A 29 -2.62 8.18 -9.09
C GLU A 29 -2.57 7.44 -10.45
N LYS A 30 -1.76 6.40 -10.57
CA LYS A 30 -1.61 5.60 -11.80
C LYS A 30 -2.12 4.16 -11.68
N ALA A 31 -2.74 3.80 -10.56
CA ALA A 31 -3.28 2.47 -10.36
C ALA A 31 -4.63 2.32 -11.09
N GLN A 32 -4.88 1.14 -11.64
CA GLN A 32 -6.18 0.75 -12.20
C GLN A 32 -7.28 0.70 -11.12
N TYR A 33 -6.91 0.32 -9.89
CA TYR A 33 -7.82 0.26 -8.73
C TYR A 33 -7.31 1.13 -7.57
N PRO A 34 -7.40 2.46 -7.68
CA PRO A 34 -6.85 3.38 -6.68
C PRO A 34 -7.44 3.20 -5.28
N GLU A 35 -8.68 2.73 -5.17
CA GLU A 35 -9.36 2.41 -3.91
C GLU A 35 -8.74 1.22 -3.16
N LYS A 36 -7.89 0.42 -3.82
CA LYS A 36 -7.21 -0.74 -3.25
C LYS A 36 -5.77 -0.44 -2.82
N ILE A 37 -5.35 0.82 -2.87
CA ILE A 37 -4.05 1.28 -2.41
C ILE A 37 -4.21 1.90 -1.02
N ILE A 38 -3.64 1.28 0.00
CA ILE A 38 -3.79 1.70 1.40
C ILE A 38 -2.43 2.03 2.04
N GLY A 39 -2.47 2.79 3.13
CA GLY A 39 -1.34 2.93 4.04
C GLY A 39 -1.39 1.85 5.12
N LEU A 40 -0.27 1.16 5.34
CA LEU A 40 -0.07 0.25 6.47
C LEU A 40 1.27 0.60 7.11
N HIS A 41 1.22 1.54 8.05
CA HIS A 41 2.41 2.17 8.58
C HIS A 41 2.88 1.46 9.86
N TYR A 42 4.09 0.93 9.81
CA TYR A 42 4.79 0.30 10.92
C TYR A 42 5.80 1.26 11.54
N PHE A 43 5.97 1.14 12.85
CA PHE A 43 7.05 1.78 13.59
C PHE A 43 8.18 0.79 13.81
N SER A 44 9.43 1.28 13.79
CA SER A 44 10.59 0.43 14.10
C SER A 44 10.81 0.32 15.62
N PRO A 45 11.21 -0.86 16.14
CA PRO A 45 11.37 -2.13 15.43
C PRO A 45 10.02 -2.80 15.16
N VAL A 46 9.81 -3.27 13.93
CA VAL A 46 8.52 -3.82 13.44
C VAL A 46 8.04 -4.98 14.30
N GLU A 47 8.95 -5.84 14.75
CA GLU A 47 8.66 -7.03 15.54
C GLU A 47 8.16 -6.74 16.95
N LYS A 48 8.42 -5.55 17.51
CA LYS A 48 8.02 -5.18 18.87
C LYS A 48 6.72 -4.39 18.92
N ASN A 49 6.25 -3.88 17.79
CA ASN A 49 5.01 -3.13 17.71
C ASN A 49 3.82 -4.08 17.47
N ALA A 50 3.51 -4.89 18.47
CA ALA A 50 2.12 -5.30 18.65
C ALA A 50 1.38 -4.04 19.12
N LEU A 51 0.45 -3.55 18.31
CA LEU A 51 -0.50 -2.51 18.72
C LEU A 51 -1.19 -3.03 20.00
N SER A 52 -0.78 -2.51 21.16
CA SER A 52 -1.44 -2.71 22.45
C SER A 52 -2.73 -1.90 22.51
#